data_AF-A0A8C1BAI3-F1
#
_entry.id   AF-A0A8C1BAI3-F1
#
_cell.length_a   1.000
_cell.length_b   1.000
_cell.length_c   1.000
_cell.angle_alpha   90.00
_cell.angle_beta   90.00
_cell.angle_gamma   90.00
#
_symmetry.space_group_name_H-M   'P 1'
#
loop_
_entity.id
_entity.type
_entity.pdbx_description
1 polymer ?
#
loop_
_entity_poly.entity_id
_entity_poly.type
_entity_poly.pdbx_seq_one_letter_code
_entity_poly.pdbx_strand_id
1 'polypeptide(L)'
;MALPNCSLKVNRELLDTSFESYRLSLDSIPTYNVELDAAVAEVKLKDSQYTLDHVRAFGMYNYLHIDPWYEDSVYFVDSKGRVLNLTVTLDTALGKPREMFHFESDPISCEGEQLCASLSLTSATWAALSDGTGKLTLLRTSKRGESSHIKWEPMFSERLGEPFIIVHSLAHVRSHVHTIEVLLLRVQKDPADTKGSGFSISLEWITVDNSAGQDEERKYGVRKRRMMKGKSVPHYAAVEPQGKGIVVASEKPFAFTEVDGLPLEEPLVEDMEVENPGPIYFWQQTEEDVTLNVRLPEATTKDDIRFKLTVDCLRVGVGDHAPLLDGQLFAPVDPEASTWTIKDDKSLEVSLQKRSKGPLWSEVILGDRRGEYLMSYEQKSQLQQRLSYLTSEDLNPNPEKDKPPCNAQEMEDCDMFPEDSSTLMCFDGATLKLQNPDVVCNWSDIFHIISI
;
A
#
# COMPACT_ATOMS: atom_id res chain seq x y z
N MET A 1 -7.39 2.30 -29.10
CA MET A 1 -8.79 2.30 -28.63
C MET A 1 -8.73 2.54 -27.14
N ALA A 2 -9.25 3.68 -26.67
CA ALA A 2 -9.23 4.02 -25.25
C ALA A 2 -10.10 3.02 -24.46
N LEU A 3 -9.57 2.47 -23.38
CA LEU A 3 -10.33 1.66 -22.44
C LEU A 3 -11.51 2.47 -21.88
N PRO A 4 -12.69 1.86 -21.67
CA PRO A 4 -13.83 2.57 -21.13
C PRO A 4 -13.50 3.04 -19.71
N ASN A 5 -13.43 4.35 -19.51
CA ASN A 5 -13.40 4.94 -18.18
C ASN A 5 -14.63 4.44 -17.42
N CYS A 6 -14.44 3.52 -16.47
CA CYS A 6 -15.47 3.17 -15.50
C CYS A 6 -15.77 4.41 -14.66
N SER A 7 -16.80 5.16 -15.07
CA SER A 7 -17.32 6.27 -14.27
C SER A 7 -18.07 5.69 -13.08
N LEU A 8 -17.50 5.83 -11.88
CA LEU A 8 -18.23 5.63 -10.62
C LEU A 8 -19.39 6.64 -10.60
N LYS A 9 -20.60 6.18 -10.93
CA LYS A 9 -21.79 7.01 -10.89
C LYS A 9 -22.31 7.01 -9.45
N VAL A 10 -22.12 8.13 -8.77
CA VAL A 10 -22.71 8.38 -7.45
C VAL A 10 -24.22 8.12 -7.54
N ASN A 11 -24.71 7.16 -6.75
CA ASN A 11 -26.14 6.94 -6.64
C ASN A 11 -26.75 8.06 -5.79
N ARG A 12 -27.36 9.05 -6.45
CA ARG A 12 -27.97 10.22 -5.79
C ARG A 12 -29.13 9.86 -4.87
N GLU A 13 -29.72 8.68 -5.01
CA GLU A 13 -30.78 8.20 -4.12
C GLU A 13 -30.25 7.85 -2.73
N LEU A 14 -28.95 7.60 -2.59
CA LEU A 14 -28.29 7.33 -1.30
C LEU A 14 -27.79 8.61 -0.61
N LEU A 15 -27.94 9.77 -1.25
CA LEU A 15 -27.53 11.04 -0.68
C LEU A 15 -28.69 11.65 0.12
N ASP A 16 -28.46 11.88 1.40
CA ASP A 16 -29.38 12.65 2.22
C ASP A 16 -29.25 14.15 1.87
N THR A 17 -30.22 14.68 1.12
CA THR A 17 -30.28 16.10 0.75
C THR A 17 -30.46 17.05 1.93
N SER A 18 -30.81 16.54 3.10
CA SER A 18 -30.96 17.29 4.36
C SER A 18 -29.75 17.15 5.30
N PHE A 19 -28.69 16.44 4.86
CA PHE A 19 -27.47 16.29 5.62
C PHE A 19 -26.79 17.66 5.82
N GLU A 20 -26.75 18.15 7.07
CA GLU A 20 -26.11 19.41 7.41
C GLU A 20 -24.60 19.23 7.68
N SER A 21 -24.25 18.33 8.63
CA SER A 21 -22.87 18.04 9.00
C SER A 21 -22.80 16.78 9.88
N TYR A 22 -21.64 16.12 9.91
CA TYR A 22 -21.32 15.20 11.01
C TYR A 22 -21.15 16.03 12.30
N ARG A 23 -21.78 15.59 13.39
CA ARG A 23 -21.57 16.18 14.72
C ARG A 23 -21.05 15.08 15.63
N LEU A 24 -19.93 15.33 16.29
CA LEU A 24 -19.38 14.41 17.27
C LEU A 24 -20.39 14.30 18.43
N SER A 25 -20.92 13.10 18.67
CA SER A 25 -21.68 12.87 19.90
C SER A 25 -20.70 12.80 21.07
N LEU A 26 -20.99 13.56 22.14
CA LEU A 26 -20.29 13.48 23.41
C LEU A 26 -20.94 12.47 24.37
N ASP A 27 -21.97 11.77 23.91
CA ASP A 27 -22.64 10.75 24.70
C ASP A 27 -21.67 9.60 24.97
N SER A 28 -21.67 9.10 26.22
CA SER A 28 -20.85 7.95 26.57
C SER A 28 -21.34 6.72 25.80
N ILE A 29 -20.44 6.09 25.05
CA ILE A 29 -20.74 4.81 24.39
C ILE A 29 -20.92 3.73 25.47
N PRO A 30 -22.02 2.96 25.46
CA PRO A 30 -22.20 1.87 26.41
C PRO A 30 -21.07 0.84 26.29
N THR A 31 -20.37 0.58 27.39
CA THR A 31 -19.30 -0.41 27.46
C THR A 31 -19.74 -1.61 28.29
N TYR A 32 -19.71 -2.79 27.67
CA TYR A 32 -20.05 -4.05 28.31
C TYR A 32 -18.79 -4.90 28.49
N ASN A 33 -18.64 -5.54 29.65
CA ASN A 33 -17.51 -6.41 29.95
C ASN A 33 -18.00 -7.82 30.26
N VAL A 34 -17.25 -8.81 29.77
CA VAL A 34 -17.49 -10.23 30.05
C VAL A 34 -16.17 -10.87 30.49
N GLU A 35 -16.21 -11.65 31.57
CA GLU A 35 -15.05 -12.41 32.01
C GLU A 35 -14.87 -13.65 31.12
N LEU A 36 -13.66 -13.81 30.59
CA LEU A 36 -13.28 -14.94 29.74
C LEU A 36 -12.48 -15.98 30.54
N ASP A 37 -12.65 -17.26 30.23
CA ASP A 37 -11.88 -18.35 30.83
C ASP A 37 -10.48 -18.53 30.22
N ALA A 38 -10.20 -17.80 29.14
CA ALA A 38 -8.90 -17.70 28.47
C ALA A 38 -8.75 -16.28 27.89
N ALA A 39 -7.51 -15.81 27.81
CA ALA A 39 -7.21 -14.54 27.14
C ALA A 39 -7.52 -14.64 25.64
N VAL A 40 -7.86 -13.51 25.01
CA VAL A 40 -7.90 -13.40 23.55
C VAL A 40 -6.52 -13.73 22.99
N ALA A 41 -6.43 -14.45 21.87
CA ALA A 41 -5.13 -14.77 21.28
C ALA A 41 -4.44 -13.47 20.84
N GLU A 42 -3.20 -13.28 21.25
CA GLU A 42 -2.42 -12.11 20.86
C GLU A 42 -1.04 -12.58 20.43
N VAL A 43 -0.65 -12.25 19.20
CA VAL A 43 0.67 -12.52 18.67
C VAL A 43 1.33 -11.19 18.40
N LYS A 44 2.36 -10.88 19.18
CA LYS A 44 3.12 -9.63 19.05
C LYS A 44 4.10 -9.73 17.89
N LEU A 45 4.22 -8.63 17.14
CA LEU A 45 5.25 -8.47 16.12
C LEU A 45 6.63 -8.52 16.78
N LYS A 46 7.57 -9.22 16.13
CA LYS A 46 8.98 -9.25 16.54
C LYS A 46 9.68 -7.95 16.10
N ASP A 47 10.81 -7.62 16.72
CA ASP A 47 11.61 -6.44 16.35
C ASP A 47 12.04 -6.47 14.86
N SER A 48 12.23 -7.66 14.30
CA SER A 48 12.53 -7.86 12.88
C SER A 48 11.33 -7.70 11.93
N GLN A 49 10.13 -7.54 12.47
CA GLN A 49 8.84 -7.46 11.78
C GLN A 49 8.14 -6.13 12.15
N TYR A 50 8.92 -5.06 12.31
CA TYR A 50 8.44 -3.76 12.75
C TYR A 50 8.53 -2.72 11.62
N THR A 51 7.99 -3.06 10.45
CA THR A 51 7.78 -2.09 9.36
C THR A 51 6.34 -1.60 9.36
N LEU A 52 6.09 -0.46 8.71
CA LEU A 52 4.73 0.09 8.55
C LEU A 52 3.76 -0.96 7.99
N ASP A 53 4.20 -1.73 6.99
CA ASP A 53 3.42 -2.80 6.39
C ASP A 53 3.07 -3.92 7.37
N HIS A 54 3.99 -4.35 8.25
CA HIS A 54 3.67 -5.37 9.26
C HIS A 54 2.62 -4.87 10.26
N VAL A 55 2.73 -3.62 10.69
CA VAL A 55 1.77 -3.02 11.62
C VAL A 55 0.40 -2.89 10.93
N ARG A 56 0.34 -2.47 9.67
CA ARG A 56 -0.90 -2.39 8.89
C ARG A 56 -1.52 -3.77 8.65
N ALA A 57 -0.71 -4.77 8.29
CA ALA A 57 -1.18 -6.12 7.99
C ALA A 57 -1.56 -6.92 9.24
N PHE A 58 -0.81 -6.82 10.33
CA PHE A 58 -0.93 -7.76 11.45
C PHE A 58 -1.23 -7.08 12.79
N GLY A 59 -1.36 -5.75 12.82
CA GLY A 59 -1.54 -5.00 14.05
C GLY A 59 -2.87 -5.28 14.77
N MET A 60 -3.96 -5.57 14.07
CA MET A 60 -5.32 -5.51 14.66
C MET A 60 -6.37 -6.44 14.03
N TYR A 61 -6.27 -7.77 14.19
CA TYR A 61 -7.24 -8.69 13.52
C TYR A 61 -7.93 -9.75 14.38
N ASN A 62 -7.54 -9.98 15.64
CA ASN A 62 -8.14 -11.07 16.44
C ASN A 62 -9.19 -10.62 17.48
N TYR A 63 -9.48 -9.32 17.58
CA TYR A 63 -10.24 -8.81 18.72
C TYR A 63 -11.73 -9.11 18.62
N LEU A 64 -12.42 -8.74 17.53
CA LEU A 64 -13.85 -9.02 17.31
C LEU A 64 -14.21 -9.02 15.81
N HIS A 65 -14.93 -10.05 15.37
CA HIS A 65 -15.50 -10.15 14.03
C HIS A 65 -17.03 -10.17 14.10
N ILE A 66 -17.69 -9.19 13.48
CA ILE A 66 -19.15 -9.13 13.38
C ILE A 66 -19.65 -10.09 12.31
N ASP A 67 -20.79 -10.73 12.54
CA ASP A 67 -21.48 -11.52 11.51
C ASP A 67 -22.34 -10.63 10.59
N PRO A 68 -22.02 -10.54 9.28
CA PRO A 68 -22.82 -9.73 8.35
C PRO A 68 -24.27 -10.18 8.21
N TRP A 69 -24.61 -11.41 8.61
CA TRP A 69 -25.98 -11.94 8.55
C TRP A 69 -26.70 -11.96 9.90
N TYR A 70 -25.97 -11.73 11.00
CA TYR A 70 -26.48 -11.77 12.36
C TYR A 70 -25.78 -10.68 13.19
N GLU A 71 -26.24 -9.44 13.06
CA GLU A 71 -25.60 -8.25 13.64
C GLU A 71 -25.38 -8.34 15.17
N ASP A 72 -26.22 -9.11 15.86
CA ASP A 72 -26.11 -9.40 17.30
C ASP A 72 -25.05 -10.46 17.64
N SER A 73 -24.21 -10.89 16.70
CA SER A 73 -23.24 -11.96 16.91
C SER A 73 -21.82 -11.52 16.56
N VAL A 74 -20.91 -11.69 17.52
CA VAL A 74 -19.48 -11.42 17.34
C VAL A 74 -18.64 -12.67 17.61
N TYR A 75 -17.51 -12.77 16.92
CA TYR A 75 -16.60 -13.90 16.98
C TYR A 75 -15.17 -13.46 17.28
N PHE A 76 -14.42 -14.27 18.00
CA PHE A 76 -13.00 -14.06 18.26
C PHE A 76 -12.30 -15.40 18.53
N VAL A 77 -10.97 -15.40 18.50
CA VAL A 77 -10.16 -16.58 18.83
C VAL A 77 -9.41 -16.35 20.14
N ASP A 78 -9.45 -17.32 21.04
CA ASP A 78 -8.71 -17.26 22.30
C ASP A 78 -7.31 -17.88 22.22
N SER A 79 -6.51 -17.72 23.27
CA SER A 79 -5.16 -18.26 23.39
C SER A 79 -5.10 -19.80 23.46
N LYS A 80 -6.24 -20.46 23.62
CA LYS A 80 -6.37 -21.92 23.54
C LYS A 80 -6.70 -22.39 22.12
N GLY A 81 -6.82 -21.49 21.14
CA GLY A 81 -7.17 -21.84 19.78
C GLY A 81 -8.64 -22.24 19.61
N ARG A 82 -9.54 -21.69 20.41
CA ARG A 82 -10.99 -21.85 20.28
C ARG A 82 -11.58 -20.65 19.57
N VAL A 83 -12.42 -20.90 18.57
CA VAL A 83 -13.29 -19.88 17.98
C VAL A 83 -14.53 -19.75 18.86
N LEU A 84 -14.67 -18.60 19.48
CA LEU A 84 -15.76 -18.30 20.42
C LEU A 84 -16.75 -17.33 19.78
N ASN A 85 -18.03 -17.49 20.11
CA ASN A 85 -19.12 -16.59 19.76
C ASN A 85 -19.69 -15.92 21.00
N LEU A 86 -20.01 -14.64 20.88
CA LEU A 86 -20.77 -13.86 21.85
C LEU A 86 -22.00 -13.28 21.17
N THR A 87 -23.16 -13.42 21.82
CA THR A 87 -24.38 -12.71 21.44
C THR A 87 -24.39 -11.36 22.13
N VAL A 88 -24.60 -10.30 21.36
CA VAL A 88 -24.71 -8.92 21.84
C VAL A 88 -26.19 -8.57 21.88
N THR A 89 -26.71 -8.27 23.06
CA THR A 89 -28.05 -7.68 23.17
C THR A 89 -27.88 -6.21 23.50
N LEU A 90 -28.18 -5.35 22.51
CA LEU A 90 -28.16 -3.90 22.65
C LEU A 90 -28.87 -3.48 23.95
N ASP A 91 -28.28 -2.52 24.66
CA ASP A 91 -28.78 -1.94 25.90
C ASP A 91 -28.90 -2.89 27.11
N THR A 92 -28.45 -4.15 26.99
CA THR A 92 -28.66 -5.17 28.04
C THR A 92 -27.36 -5.77 28.55
N ALA A 93 -26.74 -6.68 27.80
CA ALA A 93 -25.55 -7.42 28.24
C ALA A 93 -24.93 -8.21 27.08
N LEU A 94 -23.69 -8.65 27.29
CA LEU A 94 -23.05 -9.69 26.48
C LEU A 94 -23.50 -11.07 26.97
N GLY A 95 -23.85 -11.96 26.05
CA GLY A 95 -24.11 -13.37 26.31
C GLY A 95 -22.84 -14.10 26.79
N LYS A 96 -22.99 -15.34 27.27
CA LYS A 96 -21.84 -16.16 27.64
C LYS A 96 -21.08 -16.62 26.38
N PRO A 97 -19.73 -16.67 26.39
CA PRO A 97 -18.95 -17.19 25.28
C PRO A 97 -19.34 -18.63 24.94
N ARG A 98 -19.56 -18.92 23.65
CA ARG A 98 -19.89 -20.26 23.14
C ARG A 98 -18.78 -20.73 22.20
N GLU A 99 -18.24 -21.92 22.44
CA GLU A 99 -17.24 -22.53 21.56
C GLU A 99 -17.91 -23.08 20.29
N MET A 100 -17.48 -22.57 19.14
CA MET A 100 -17.98 -22.98 17.83
C MET A 100 -17.04 -23.94 17.11
N PHE A 101 -15.73 -23.75 17.30
CA PHE A 101 -14.70 -24.56 16.67
C PHE A 101 -13.42 -24.53 17.52
N HIS A 102 -12.57 -25.55 17.38
CA HIS A 102 -11.27 -25.62 18.05
C HIS A 102 -10.25 -26.15 17.05
N PHE A 103 -9.09 -25.49 16.96
CA PHE A 103 -8.02 -25.95 16.09
C PHE A 103 -7.51 -27.33 16.54
N GLU A 104 -7.21 -28.19 15.57
CA GLU A 104 -6.46 -29.41 15.85
C GLU A 104 -5.00 -29.02 16.13
N SER A 105 -4.55 -29.24 17.36
CA SER A 105 -3.17 -28.97 17.76
C SER A 105 -2.21 -29.93 17.05
N ASP A 106 -1.49 -29.46 16.03
CA ASP A 106 -0.37 -30.19 15.47
C ASP A 106 0.82 -30.12 16.46
N PRO A 107 1.39 -31.25 16.93
CA PRO A 107 2.49 -31.26 17.89
C PRO A 107 3.83 -30.75 17.33
N ILE A 108 3.85 -30.20 16.10
CA ILE A 108 5.08 -29.89 15.33
C ILE A 108 5.42 -28.40 15.30
N SER A 109 4.53 -27.47 15.67
CA SER A 109 4.79 -26.03 15.47
C SER A 109 5.23 -25.30 16.73
N CYS A 110 6.53 -25.28 17.02
CA CYS A 110 7.11 -24.38 18.03
C CYS A 110 8.40 -23.64 17.60
N GLU A 111 8.76 -23.60 16.31
CA GLU A 111 9.98 -22.89 15.86
C GLU A 111 9.79 -22.02 14.59
N GLY A 112 8.55 -21.58 14.30
CA GLY A 112 8.23 -20.75 13.12
C GLY A 112 7.84 -19.30 13.43
N GLU A 113 7.72 -18.48 12.37
CA GLU A 113 6.93 -17.25 12.43
C GLU A 113 5.44 -17.62 12.59
N GLN A 114 4.72 -16.89 13.44
CA GLN A 114 3.30 -17.11 13.72
C GLN A 114 2.59 -15.76 13.65
N LEU A 115 1.33 -15.78 13.19
CA LEU A 115 0.42 -14.66 13.19
C LEU A 115 -0.79 -14.97 14.08
N CYS A 116 -1.57 -13.95 14.40
CA CYS A 116 -2.91 -14.16 14.93
C CYS A 116 -3.75 -14.99 13.94
N ALA A 117 -4.64 -15.81 14.48
CA ALA A 117 -5.68 -16.44 13.68
C ALA A 117 -6.52 -15.37 12.99
N SER A 118 -6.99 -15.66 11.78
CA SER A 118 -7.88 -14.76 11.04
C SER A 118 -9.13 -15.50 10.60
N LEU A 119 -10.29 -14.85 10.79
CA LEU A 119 -11.60 -15.37 10.47
C LEU A 119 -12.27 -14.50 9.41
N SER A 120 -12.86 -15.13 8.40
CA SER A 120 -13.72 -14.46 7.42
C SER A 120 -14.99 -15.26 7.21
N LEU A 121 -16.15 -14.62 7.40
CA LEU A 121 -17.46 -15.27 7.21
C LEU A 121 -17.84 -15.25 5.73
N THR A 122 -17.53 -16.34 5.04
CA THR A 122 -17.62 -16.49 3.58
C THR A 122 -19.05 -16.46 3.03
N SER A 123 -20.03 -16.89 3.82
CA SER A 123 -21.48 -16.77 3.52
C SER A 123 -22.30 -16.90 4.81
N ALA A 124 -23.63 -16.81 4.72
CA ALA A 124 -24.56 -17.08 5.83
C ALA A 124 -24.41 -18.49 6.46
N THR A 125 -23.69 -19.41 5.81
CA THR A 125 -23.53 -20.80 6.26
C THR A 125 -22.10 -21.34 6.19
N TRP A 126 -21.12 -20.50 5.84
CA TRP A 126 -19.71 -20.87 5.70
C TRP A 126 -18.78 -19.83 6.31
N ALA A 127 -17.61 -20.29 6.74
CA ALA A 127 -16.51 -19.45 7.23
C ALA A 127 -15.16 -20.00 6.73
N ALA A 128 -14.20 -19.10 6.50
CA ALA A 128 -12.81 -19.41 6.24
C ALA A 128 -11.98 -18.99 7.46
N LEU A 129 -11.07 -19.87 7.90
CA LEU A 129 -10.27 -19.68 9.10
C LEU A 129 -8.80 -19.99 8.81
N SER A 130 -7.91 -19.09 9.22
CA SER A 130 -6.47 -19.31 9.30
C SER A 130 -6.07 -19.53 10.74
N ASP A 131 -5.22 -20.53 11.00
CA ASP A 131 -4.63 -20.77 12.32
C ASP A 131 -3.43 -19.87 12.66
N GLY A 132 -3.03 -19.00 11.71
CA GLY A 132 -1.86 -18.14 11.86
C GLY A 132 -0.51 -18.85 11.70
N THR A 133 -0.51 -20.16 11.39
CA THR A 133 0.71 -20.96 11.09
C THR A 133 0.82 -21.35 9.61
N GLY A 134 -0.14 -20.90 8.79
CA GLY A 134 -0.20 -21.20 7.36
C GLY A 134 -1.19 -22.30 6.99
N LYS A 135 -2.11 -22.70 7.88
CA LYS A 135 -3.19 -23.67 7.56
C LYS A 135 -4.50 -22.92 7.27
N LEU A 136 -5.06 -23.15 6.09
CA LEU A 136 -6.40 -22.68 5.72
C LEU A 136 -7.41 -23.78 6.01
N THR A 137 -8.48 -23.44 6.74
CA THR A 137 -9.60 -24.34 7.00
C THR A 137 -10.92 -23.69 6.56
N LEU A 138 -11.72 -24.40 5.75
CA LEU A 138 -13.08 -23.98 5.40
C LEU A 138 -14.08 -24.75 6.24
N LEU A 139 -14.93 -24.00 6.92
CA LEU A 139 -15.86 -24.49 7.92
C LEU A 139 -17.29 -24.29 7.41
N ARG A 140 -18.08 -25.35 7.50
CA ARG A 140 -19.53 -25.28 7.34
C ARG A 140 -20.14 -24.92 8.69
N THR A 141 -20.69 -23.71 8.78
CA THR A 141 -21.26 -23.18 10.02
C THR A 141 -22.74 -23.54 10.20
N SER A 142 -23.40 -23.98 9.12
CA SER A 142 -24.87 -24.08 9.06
C SER A 142 -25.55 -22.73 9.37
N LYS A 143 -26.86 -22.73 9.64
CA LYS A 143 -27.59 -21.51 10.00
C LYS A 143 -27.09 -20.99 11.35
N ARG A 144 -26.42 -19.84 11.35
CA ARG A 144 -25.91 -19.16 12.55
C ARG A 144 -27.04 -18.41 13.28
N GLY A 145 -26.75 -17.82 14.44
CA GLY A 145 -27.72 -17.14 15.31
C GLY A 145 -28.00 -17.87 16.62
N GLU A 146 -28.88 -17.28 17.44
CA GLU A 146 -29.04 -17.59 18.86
C GLU A 146 -29.43 -19.04 19.18
N SER A 147 -30.15 -19.69 18.26
CA SER A 147 -30.58 -21.11 18.35
C SER A 147 -29.60 -22.11 17.74
N SER A 148 -28.44 -21.67 17.23
CA SER A 148 -27.43 -22.58 16.68
C SER A 148 -26.62 -23.20 17.81
N HIS A 149 -26.89 -24.47 18.11
CA HIS A 149 -26.07 -25.30 19.00
C HIS A 149 -25.05 -26.16 18.24
N ILE A 150 -24.92 -25.95 16.93
CA ILE A 150 -24.14 -26.81 16.05
C ILE A 150 -22.71 -26.30 16.00
N LYS A 151 -21.75 -27.15 16.41
CA LYS A 151 -20.32 -26.91 16.19
C LYS A 151 -20.03 -26.85 14.69
N TRP A 152 -19.12 -25.97 14.30
CA TRP A 152 -18.74 -25.80 12.91
C TRP A 152 -17.97 -27.03 12.42
N GLU A 153 -18.31 -27.48 11.21
CA GLU A 153 -17.76 -28.71 10.63
C GLU A 153 -16.67 -28.37 9.61
N PRO A 154 -15.42 -28.89 9.76
CA PRO A 154 -14.37 -28.69 8.78
C PRO A 154 -14.64 -29.51 7.51
N MET A 155 -14.74 -28.81 6.38
CA MET A 155 -15.01 -29.42 5.07
C MET A 155 -13.77 -29.44 4.17
N PHE A 156 -12.80 -28.57 4.45
CA PHE A 156 -11.52 -28.47 3.77
C PHE A 156 -10.47 -28.01 4.76
N SER A 157 -9.29 -28.60 4.71
CA SER A 157 -8.13 -28.12 5.46
C SER A 157 -6.85 -28.42 4.70
N GLU A 158 -6.05 -27.39 4.45
CA GLU A 158 -4.77 -27.52 3.72
C GLU A 158 -3.73 -26.54 4.28
N ARG A 159 -2.47 -26.99 4.34
CA ARG A 159 -1.33 -26.15 4.74
C ARG A 159 -0.72 -25.51 3.49
N LEU A 160 -0.73 -24.18 3.44
CA LEU A 160 -0.33 -23.37 2.29
C LEU A 160 1.05 -22.73 2.46
N GLY A 161 1.93 -23.33 3.27
CA GLY A 161 3.28 -22.84 3.51
C GLY A 161 3.34 -21.83 4.66
N GLU A 162 3.81 -20.61 4.36
CA GLU A 162 4.07 -19.56 5.35
C GLU A 162 2.79 -19.07 6.06
N PRO A 163 2.91 -18.32 7.17
CA PRO A 163 1.77 -17.64 7.78
C PRO A 163 1.09 -16.64 6.83
N PHE A 164 -0.22 -16.49 6.97
CA PHE A 164 -1.03 -15.50 6.24
C PHE A 164 -2.26 -15.10 7.05
N ILE A 165 -2.84 -13.96 6.69
CA ILE A 165 -4.18 -13.57 7.11
C ILE A 165 -5.18 -13.69 5.96
N ILE A 166 -6.45 -13.90 6.27
CA ILE A 166 -7.54 -13.85 5.29
C ILE A 166 -8.04 -12.41 5.23
N VAL A 167 -7.93 -11.78 4.06
CA VAL A 167 -8.40 -10.40 3.83
C VAL A 167 -9.86 -10.40 3.41
N HIS A 168 -10.25 -11.35 2.56
CA HIS A 168 -11.62 -11.46 2.07
C HIS A 168 -11.95 -12.89 1.70
N SER A 169 -13.21 -13.29 1.84
CA SER A 169 -13.70 -14.58 1.36
C SER A 169 -15.14 -14.50 0.87
N LEU A 170 -15.49 -15.28 -0.15
CA LEU A 170 -16.81 -15.25 -0.79
C LEU A 170 -17.22 -16.64 -1.28
N ALA A 171 -18.42 -17.09 -0.92
CA ALA A 171 -18.98 -18.33 -1.43
C ALA A 171 -20.06 -18.06 -2.46
N HIS A 172 -20.11 -18.89 -3.51
CA HIS A 172 -21.14 -18.83 -4.52
C HIS A 172 -21.41 -20.20 -5.14
N VAL A 173 -22.57 -20.37 -5.77
CA VAL A 173 -22.93 -21.61 -6.48
C VAL A 173 -23.10 -21.30 -7.95
N ARG A 174 -22.39 -22.02 -8.81
CA ARG A 174 -22.53 -21.93 -10.28
C ARG A 174 -22.61 -23.34 -10.85
N SER A 175 -23.60 -23.59 -11.71
CA SER A 175 -23.79 -24.89 -12.37
C SER A 175 -23.75 -26.09 -11.40
N HIS A 176 -24.42 -25.96 -10.23
CA HIS A 176 -24.43 -26.95 -9.14
C HIS A 176 -23.11 -27.21 -8.43
N VAL A 177 -22.04 -26.47 -8.76
CA VAL A 177 -20.77 -26.49 -8.05
C VAL A 177 -20.78 -25.38 -7.01
N HIS A 178 -20.46 -25.73 -5.76
CA HIS A 178 -20.25 -24.77 -4.69
C HIS A 178 -18.78 -24.37 -4.67
N THR A 179 -18.53 -23.08 -4.86
CA THR A 179 -17.19 -22.50 -5.00
C THR A 179 -16.98 -21.45 -3.92
N ILE A 180 -15.83 -21.51 -3.29
CA ILE A 180 -15.37 -20.60 -2.24
C ILE A 180 -14.10 -19.93 -2.75
N GLU A 181 -14.15 -18.61 -2.83
CA GLU A 181 -13.01 -17.75 -3.14
C GLU A 181 -12.44 -17.23 -1.83
N VAL A 182 -11.13 -17.35 -1.64
CA VAL A 182 -10.42 -16.83 -0.47
C VAL A 182 -9.23 -16.00 -0.92
N LEU A 183 -9.10 -14.81 -0.38
CA LEU A 183 -7.98 -13.91 -0.62
C LEU A 183 -7.11 -13.83 0.64
N LEU A 184 -5.87 -14.29 0.50
CA LEU A 184 -4.88 -14.32 1.58
C LEU A 184 -3.85 -13.21 1.39
N LEU A 185 -3.36 -12.65 2.49
CA LEU A 185 -2.27 -11.67 2.49
C LEU A 185 -1.08 -12.20 3.28
N ARG A 186 0.10 -12.00 2.70
CA ARG A 186 1.40 -12.33 3.29
C ARG A 186 2.34 -11.13 3.17
N VAL A 187 3.21 -11.00 4.17
CA VAL A 187 4.35 -10.08 4.15
C VAL A 187 5.60 -10.95 4.14
N GLN A 188 6.40 -10.85 3.08
CA GLN A 188 7.53 -11.75 2.85
C GLN A 188 8.80 -10.92 2.68
N LYS A 189 9.94 -11.44 3.17
CA LYS A 189 11.24 -10.78 2.94
C LYS A 189 11.56 -10.78 1.45
N ASP A 190 11.92 -9.63 0.92
CA ASP A 190 12.37 -9.46 -0.44
C ASP A 190 13.84 -9.01 -0.46
N PRO A 191 14.79 -9.94 -0.67
CA PRO A 191 16.21 -9.60 -0.69
C PRO A 191 16.60 -8.75 -1.90
N ALA A 192 15.77 -8.66 -2.95
CA ALA A 192 16.01 -7.80 -4.10
C ALA A 192 15.63 -6.34 -3.81
N ASP A 193 14.78 -6.09 -2.81
CA ASP A 193 14.38 -4.75 -2.40
C ASP A 193 15.47 -4.07 -1.55
N THR A 194 16.43 -3.46 -2.22
CA THR A 194 17.56 -2.75 -1.59
C THR A 194 17.24 -1.29 -1.26
N LYS A 195 16.13 -0.74 -1.78
CA LYS A 195 15.75 0.67 -1.63
C LYS A 195 14.51 0.89 -0.77
N GLY A 196 13.69 -0.14 -0.56
CA GLY A 196 12.48 -0.09 0.24
C GLY A 196 12.64 -0.69 1.63
N SER A 197 11.58 -1.32 2.13
CA SER A 197 11.54 -1.91 3.47
C SER A 197 12.25 -3.25 3.55
N GLY A 198 12.66 -3.83 2.42
CA GLY A 198 13.20 -5.19 2.34
C GLY A 198 12.11 -6.26 2.43
N PHE A 199 10.85 -5.87 2.25
CA PHE A 199 9.69 -6.75 2.25
C PHE A 199 8.81 -6.52 1.03
N SER A 200 8.21 -7.59 0.53
CA SER A 200 7.18 -7.56 -0.49
C SER A 200 5.87 -8.10 0.07
N ILE A 201 4.76 -7.64 -0.50
CA ILE A 201 3.42 -8.05 -0.13
C ILE A 201 2.91 -8.99 -1.20
N SER A 202 2.36 -10.13 -0.80
CA SER A 202 1.72 -11.05 -1.71
C SER A 202 0.25 -11.27 -1.35
N LEU A 203 -0.60 -11.17 -2.38
CA LEU A 203 -2.02 -11.47 -2.31
C LEU A 203 -2.28 -12.77 -3.07
N GLU A 204 -2.69 -13.81 -2.35
CA GLU A 204 -2.95 -15.13 -2.90
C GLU A 204 -4.46 -15.35 -3.01
N TRP A 205 -4.98 -15.39 -4.23
CA TRP A 205 -6.39 -15.68 -4.51
C TRP A 205 -6.59 -17.16 -4.84
N ILE A 206 -7.21 -17.87 -3.89
CA ILE A 206 -7.47 -19.31 -3.94
C ILE A 206 -8.95 -19.57 -4.23
N THR A 207 -9.20 -20.44 -5.20
CA THR A 207 -10.53 -20.98 -5.50
C THR A 207 -10.60 -22.42 -5.03
N VAL A 208 -11.54 -22.71 -4.11
CA VAL A 208 -11.83 -24.05 -3.60
C VAL A 208 -13.23 -24.42 -4.04
N ASP A 209 -13.44 -25.62 -4.59
CA ASP A 209 -14.77 -26.09 -4.96
C ASP A 209 -15.03 -27.53 -4.55
N ASN A 210 -16.29 -27.96 -4.68
CA ASN A 210 -16.73 -29.32 -4.37
C ASN A 210 -16.81 -30.24 -5.62
N SER A 211 -16.19 -29.87 -6.74
CA SER A 211 -16.25 -30.66 -7.97
C SER A 211 -15.25 -31.84 -7.97
N ALA A 212 -14.46 -32.00 -6.90
CA ALA A 212 -13.31 -32.90 -6.83
C ALA A 212 -13.63 -34.38 -6.53
N GLY A 213 -14.90 -34.80 -6.52
CA GLY A 213 -15.26 -36.20 -6.28
C GLY A 213 -16.53 -36.62 -6.99
N GLN A 214 -16.42 -37.52 -7.97
CA GLN A 214 -17.57 -38.26 -8.50
C GLN A 214 -17.94 -39.49 -7.65
N ASP A 215 -17.07 -39.95 -6.74
CA ASP A 215 -17.27 -41.23 -6.02
C ASP A 215 -17.23 -41.15 -4.47
N GLU A 216 -16.94 -40.01 -3.86
CA GLU A 216 -17.05 -39.82 -2.40
C GLU A 216 -17.68 -38.46 -2.10
N GLU A 217 -18.58 -38.40 -1.12
CA GLU A 217 -19.36 -37.22 -0.76
C GLU A 217 -18.53 -35.92 -0.70
N ARG A 218 -18.78 -35.00 -1.63
CA ARG A 218 -18.51 -33.54 -1.52
C ARG A 218 -17.15 -33.15 -0.92
N LYS A 219 -16.06 -33.80 -1.32
CA LYS A 219 -14.72 -33.38 -0.91
C LYS A 219 -14.37 -32.04 -1.59
N TYR A 220 -14.04 -31.03 -0.79
CA TYR A 220 -13.57 -29.75 -1.29
C TYR A 220 -12.10 -29.84 -1.66
N GLY A 221 -11.69 -29.19 -2.74
CA GLY A 221 -10.31 -29.15 -3.18
C GLY A 221 -9.94 -27.83 -3.85
N VAL A 222 -8.68 -27.45 -3.74
CA VAL A 222 -8.17 -26.26 -4.45
C VAL A 222 -8.19 -26.51 -5.95
N ARG A 223 -8.80 -25.59 -6.69
CA ARG A 223 -8.89 -25.62 -8.15
C ARG A 223 -7.97 -24.64 -8.83
N LYS A 224 -7.81 -23.47 -8.22
CA LYS A 224 -7.01 -22.40 -8.79
C LYS A 224 -6.29 -21.64 -7.70
N ARG A 225 -5.04 -21.29 -7.93
CA ARG A 225 -4.24 -20.35 -7.14
C ARG A 225 -3.73 -19.26 -8.05
N ARG A 226 -3.89 -18.01 -7.66
CA ARG A 226 -3.39 -16.85 -8.39
C ARG A 226 -2.66 -15.96 -7.41
N MET A 227 -1.40 -15.69 -7.66
CA MET A 227 -0.57 -14.85 -6.81
C MET A 227 -0.41 -13.47 -7.44
N MET A 228 -0.60 -12.45 -6.63
CA MET A 228 -0.23 -11.08 -6.96
C MET A 228 0.87 -10.60 -6.02
N LYS A 229 1.78 -9.77 -6.54
CA LYS A 229 2.79 -9.10 -5.72
C LYS A 229 2.62 -7.59 -5.79
N GLY A 230 2.91 -6.94 -4.67
CA GLY A 230 2.91 -5.50 -4.50
C GLY A 230 3.98 -5.07 -3.49
N LYS A 231 4.22 -3.76 -3.41
CA LYS A 231 5.26 -3.16 -2.56
C LYS A 231 4.73 -2.50 -1.29
N SER A 232 3.42 -2.58 -1.04
CA SER A 232 2.74 -1.96 0.11
C SER A 232 1.49 -2.75 0.45
N VAL A 233 1.13 -2.84 1.73
CA VAL A 233 -0.10 -3.49 2.16
C VAL A 233 -1.30 -2.73 1.58
N PRO A 234 -2.27 -3.41 0.95
CA PRO A 234 -3.44 -2.74 0.41
C PRO A 234 -4.29 -2.14 1.53
N HIS A 235 -4.86 -0.96 1.28
CA HIS A 235 -5.88 -0.37 2.14
C HIS A 235 -7.18 -1.18 2.08
N TYR A 236 -7.47 -1.78 0.93
CA TYR A 236 -8.61 -2.65 0.72
C TYR A 236 -8.30 -3.66 -0.37
N ALA A 237 -8.73 -4.91 -0.18
CA ALA A 237 -8.71 -5.89 -1.25
C ALA A 237 -9.89 -6.85 -1.10
N ALA A 238 -10.65 -7.06 -2.17
CA ALA A 238 -11.82 -7.94 -2.14
C ALA A 238 -12.01 -8.65 -3.47
N VAL A 239 -12.52 -9.88 -3.38
CA VAL A 239 -12.92 -10.67 -4.57
C VAL A 239 -14.31 -10.22 -4.99
N GLU A 240 -14.48 -9.89 -6.27
CA GLU A 240 -15.76 -9.48 -6.81
C GLU A 240 -16.82 -10.59 -6.71
N PRO A 241 -18.12 -10.22 -6.65
CA PRO A 241 -19.21 -11.18 -6.61
C PRO A 241 -19.08 -12.27 -7.68
N GLN A 242 -19.28 -13.53 -7.26
CA GLN A 242 -19.17 -14.72 -8.10
C GLN A 242 -17.75 -14.99 -8.66
N GLY A 243 -16.70 -14.45 -8.03
CA GLY A 243 -15.31 -14.69 -8.42
C GLY A 243 -14.95 -14.07 -9.77
N LYS A 244 -15.65 -13.00 -10.18
CA LYS A 244 -15.46 -12.37 -11.50
C LYS A 244 -14.16 -11.60 -11.63
N GLY A 245 -13.53 -11.24 -10.52
CA GLY A 245 -12.36 -10.39 -10.48
C GLY A 245 -11.93 -10.11 -9.05
N ILE A 246 -10.93 -9.25 -8.92
CA ILE A 246 -10.44 -8.74 -7.64
C ILE A 246 -10.28 -7.23 -7.73
N VAL A 247 -10.69 -6.53 -6.68
CA VAL A 247 -10.49 -5.09 -6.50
C VAL A 247 -9.42 -4.91 -5.44
N VAL A 248 -8.42 -4.08 -5.71
CA VAL A 248 -7.31 -3.77 -4.80
C VAL A 248 -7.14 -2.24 -4.76
N ALA A 249 -7.25 -1.66 -3.57
CA ALA A 249 -6.91 -0.27 -3.30
C ALA A 249 -5.60 -0.22 -2.51
N SER A 250 -4.56 0.41 -3.07
CA SER A 250 -3.23 0.46 -2.46
C SER A 250 -2.42 1.67 -2.93
N GLU A 251 -1.45 2.09 -2.10
CA GLU A 251 -0.49 3.15 -2.44
C GLU A 251 0.34 2.78 -3.68
N LYS A 252 0.78 1.52 -3.76
CA LYS A 252 1.58 1.00 -4.88
C LYS A 252 0.81 -0.07 -5.66
N PRO A 253 1.04 -0.19 -6.98
CA PRO A 253 0.30 -1.13 -7.80
C PRO A 253 0.62 -2.58 -7.46
N PHE A 254 -0.36 -3.46 -7.70
CA PHE A 254 -0.22 -4.90 -7.64
C PHE A 254 -0.22 -5.49 -9.06
N ALA A 255 0.50 -6.58 -9.26
CA ALA A 255 0.48 -7.32 -10.52
C ALA A 255 0.41 -8.82 -10.24
N PHE A 256 -0.30 -9.57 -11.09
CA PHE A 256 -0.28 -11.04 -11.04
C PHE A 256 1.09 -11.55 -11.49
N THR A 257 1.67 -12.44 -10.69
CA THR A 257 2.99 -13.03 -10.96
C THR A 257 2.93 -14.52 -11.19
N GLU A 258 1.90 -15.20 -10.68
CA GLU A 258 1.82 -16.67 -10.71
C GLU A 258 0.36 -17.15 -10.85
N VAL A 259 0.17 -18.23 -11.59
CA VAL A 259 -1.08 -18.99 -11.64
C VAL A 259 -0.75 -20.47 -11.49
N ASP A 260 -1.35 -21.12 -10.48
CA ASP A 260 -1.21 -22.55 -10.21
C ASP A 260 0.25 -23.05 -10.09
N GLY A 261 1.14 -22.25 -9.47
CA GLY A 261 2.55 -22.59 -9.35
C GLY A 261 3.41 -22.18 -10.56
N LEU A 262 2.78 -21.71 -11.64
CA LEU A 262 3.46 -21.32 -12.86
C LEU A 262 3.61 -19.79 -12.90
N PRO A 263 4.84 -19.26 -13.04
CA PRO A 263 5.03 -17.83 -13.21
C PRO A 263 4.32 -17.38 -14.48
N LEU A 264 3.58 -16.28 -14.39
CA LEU A 264 3.09 -15.60 -15.58
C LEU A 264 4.31 -14.99 -16.27
N GLU A 265 4.37 -15.10 -17.60
CA GLU A 265 5.31 -14.29 -18.38
C GLU A 265 5.02 -12.83 -18.00
N GLU A 266 5.94 -12.24 -17.25
CA GLU A 266 6.00 -10.79 -17.16
C GLU A 266 5.98 -10.32 -18.63
N PRO A 267 5.15 -9.33 -19.01
CA PRO A 267 5.59 -8.55 -20.14
C PRO A 267 7.03 -8.19 -19.77
N LEU A 268 7.96 -8.41 -20.70
CA LEU A 268 9.18 -7.64 -20.66
C LEU A 268 8.70 -6.17 -20.70
N VAL A 269 8.34 -5.63 -19.54
CA VAL A 269 9.04 -4.50 -19.02
C VAL A 269 10.49 -5.00 -19.10
N GLU A 270 11.07 -4.88 -20.30
CA GLU A 270 12.33 -4.16 -20.40
C GLU A 270 12.17 -3.16 -19.28
N ASP A 271 12.98 -3.31 -18.24
CA ASP A 271 13.28 -2.16 -17.46
C ASP A 271 13.57 -1.08 -18.50
N MET A 272 12.53 -0.31 -18.79
CA MET A 272 12.64 1.08 -18.96
C MET A 272 12.98 1.59 -17.54
N GLU A 273 14.02 1.06 -16.87
CA GLU A 273 15.34 1.65 -17.15
C GLU A 273 15.36 2.15 -18.60
N VAL A 274 14.64 3.27 -18.82
CA VAL A 274 15.34 4.42 -19.31
C VAL A 274 16.54 4.36 -18.40
N GLU A 275 17.63 3.76 -18.89
CA GLU A 275 18.95 4.28 -18.67
C GLU A 275 18.67 5.76 -18.79
N ASN A 276 18.32 6.37 -17.66
CA ASN A 276 18.20 7.79 -17.54
C ASN A 276 19.69 8.03 -17.68
N PRO A 277 20.16 8.35 -18.91
CA PRO A 277 21.59 8.46 -19.11
C PRO A 277 21.91 9.57 -18.13
N GLY A 278 22.55 9.22 -17.00
CA GLY A 278 22.43 9.99 -15.76
C GLY A 278 22.60 11.47 -16.04
N PRO A 279 21.94 12.35 -15.28
CA PRO A 279 21.62 13.73 -15.69
C PRO A 279 22.69 14.35 -16.61
N ILE A 280 22.25 14.81 -17.78
CA ILE A 280 23.14 15.33 -18.84
C ILE A 280 24.01 16.48 -18.29
N TYR A 281 23.49 17.19 -17.29
CA TYR A 281 24.20 18.22 -16.57
C TYR A 281 23.84 18.24 -15.09
N PHE A 282 24.82 18.57 -14.26
CA PHE A 282 24.62 18.87 -12.85
C PHE A 282 24.70 20.37 -12.66
N TRP A 283 23.88 20.94 -11.79
CA TRP A 283 23.93 22.37 -11.55
C TRP A 283 23.78 22.72 -10.08
N GLN A 284 24.37 23.83 -9.71
CA GLN A 284 24.33 24.41 -8.38
C GLN A 284 24.08 25.91 -8.50
N GLN A 285 23.64 26.54 -7.43
CA GLN A 285 23.39 27.97 -7.44
C GLN A 285 23.69 28.60 -6.08
N THR A 286 24.03 29.87 -6.14
CA THR A 286 24.02 30.79 -5.01
C THR A 286 22.91 31.83 -5.21
N GLU A 287 22.85 32.85 -4.35
CA GLU A 287 21.98 34.00 -4.57
C GLU A 287 22.38 34.81 -5.82
N GLU A 288 23.63 34.73 -6.26
CA GLU A 288 24.22 35.61 -7.28
C GLU A 288 24.50 34.89 -8.61
N ASP A 289 24.80 33.59 -8.59
CA ASP A 289 25.20 32.84 -9.78
C ASP A 289 24.56 31.44 -9.85
N VAL A 290 24.55 30.88 -11.06
CA VAL A 290 24.21 29.48 -11.36
C VAL A 290 25.38 28.85 -12.09
N THR A 291 25.91 27.74 -11.57
CA THR A 291 26.99 27.00 -12.22
C THR A 291 26.48 25.62 -12.63
N LEU A 292 26.57 25.31 -13.93
CA LEU A 292 26.20 24.02 -14.50
C LEU A 292 27.44 23.30 -15.08
N ASN A 293 27.49 21.98 -14.93
CA ASN A 293 28.53 21.09 -15.43
C ASN A 293 27.88 20.08 -16.36
N VAL A 294 28.11 20.22 -17.66
CA VAL A 294 27.56 19.36 -18.73
C VAL A 294 28.60 18.31 -19.13
N ARG A 295 28.24 17.04 -19.21
CA ARG A 295 29.16 16.00 -19.71
C ARG A 295 29.29 16.09 -21.22
N LEU A 296 30.52 16.13 -21.74
CA LEU A 296 30.79 16.15 -23.18
C LEU A 296 31.11 14.74 -23.71
N PRO A 297 30.79 14.41 -24.98
CA PRO A 297 31.21 13.18 -25.62
C PRO A 297 32.74 13.03 -25.73
N GLU A 298 33.24 11.80 -25.75
CA GLU A 298 34.68 11.51 -25.89
C GLU A 298 35.25 12.12 -27.18
N ALA A 299 36.41 12.79 -27.10
CA ALA A 299 37.13 13.48 -28.17
C ALA A 299 36.65 14.90 -28.56
N THR A 300 35.82 15.55 -27.74
CA THR A 300 35.43 16.96 -27.96
C THR A 300 36.58 17.94 -27.70
N THR A 301 36.90 18.81 -28.67
CA THR A 301 37.86 19.92 -28.49
C THR A 301 37.13 21.26 -28.35
N LYS A 302 37.83 22.31 -27.88
CA LYS A 302 37.23 23.64 -27.68
C LYS A 302 36.60 24.22 -28.95
N ASP A 303 37.17 23.93 -30.11
CA ASP A 303 36.69 24.43 -31.40
C ASP A 303 35.38 23.76 -31.86
N ASP A 304 35.04 22.60 -31.29
CA ASP A 304 33.80 21.88 -31.59
C ASP A 304 32.59 22.41 -30.80
N ILE A 305 32.82 23.23 -29.76
CA ILE A 305 31.76 23.70 -28.86
C ILE A 305 31.07 24.94 -29.44
N ARG A 306 29.79 24.80 -29.74
CA ARG A 306 28.90 25.91 -30.13
C ARG A 306 28.15 26.41 -28.90
N PHE A 307 28.73 27.40 -28.24
CA PHE A 307 28.11 28.08 -27.11
C PHE A 307 27.43 29.38 -27.56
N LYS A 308 26.15 29.56 -27.22
CA LYS A 308 25.42 30.83 -27.38
C LYS A 308 24.65 31.11 -26.10
N LEU A 309 24.89 32.27 -25.53
CA LEU A 309 24.18 32.77 -24.37
C LEU A 309 23.56 34.13 -24.70
N THR A 310 22.30 34.27 -24.38
CA THR A 310 21.55 35.52 -24.40
C THR A 310 21.02 35.79 -23.00
N VAL A 311 20.31 36.91 -22.83
CA VAL A 311 19.77 37.30 -21.52
C VAL A 311 18.85 36.24 -20.94
N ASP A 312 18.09 35.54 -21.78
CA ASP A 312 17.01 34.64 -21.38
C ASP A 312 17.12 33.26 -22.03
N CYS A 313 18.09 32.98 -22.88
CA CYS A 313 18.26 31.67 -23.52
C CYS A 313 19.71 31.20 -23.50
N LEU A 314 19.89 29.90 -23.23
CA LEU A 314 21.16 29.19 -23.27
C LEU A 314 21.11 28.11 -24.35
N ARG A 315 22.13 28.07 -25.21
CA ARG A 315 22.33 27.01 -26.19
C ARG A 315 23.78 26.51 -26.16
N VAL A 316 23.92 25.21 -25.97
CA VAL A 316 25.20 24.48 -25.95
C VAL A 316 25.09 23.31 -26.91
N GLY A 317 25.94 23.25 -27.93
CA GLY A 317 26.04 22.13 -28.86
C GLY A 317 27.49 21.71 -29.13
N VAL A 318 27.67 20.49 -29.64
CA VAL A 318 28.99 19.94 -30.01
C VAL A 318 28.97 19.51 -31.48
N GLY A 319 29.82 20.14 -32.30
CA GLY A 319 29.90 19.90 -33.75
C GLY A 319 28.59 20.23 -34.48
N ASP A 320 28.21 19.35 -35.42
CA ASP A 320 26.96 19.44 -36.20
C ASP A 320 25.81 18.57 -35.63
N HIS A 321 25.96 18.06 -34.41
CA HIS A 321 24.92 17.28 -33.74
C HIS A 321 23.82 18.19 -33.13
N ALA A 322 22.72 17.56 -32.69
CA ALA A 322 21.68 18.26 -31.94
C ALA A 322 22.27 18.93 -30.68
N PRO A 323 21.79 20.13 -30.29
CA PRO A 323 22.31 20.84 -29.13
C PRO A 323 22.07 20.03 -27.84
N LEU A 324 23.09 19.95 -26.98
CA LEU A 324 23.03 19.28 -25.68
C LEU A 324 22.06 20.00 -24.74
N LEU A 325 22.14 21.33 -24.72
CA LEU A 325 21.22 22.22 -24.02
C LEU A 325 20.71 23.27 -24.99
N ASP A 326 19.40 23.47 -25.04
CA ASP A 326 18.78 24.53 -25.84
C ASP A 326 17.45 24.89 -25.22
N GLY A 327 17.33 26.13 -24.72
CA GLY A 327 16.05 26.59 -24.21
C GLY A 327 16.14 27.91 -23.44
N GLN A 328 14.96 28.31 -22.96
CA GLN A 328 14.78 29.53 -22.18
C GLN A 328 15.21 29.29 -20.74
N LEU A 329 16.05 30.18 -20.20
CA LEU A 329 16.50 30.20 -18.82
C LEU A 329 15.33 30.55 -17.88
N PHE A 330 15.40 30.04 -16.65
CA PHE A 330 14.40 30.32 -15.62
C PHE A 330 14.29 31.82 -15.29
N ALA A 331 15.41 32.55 -15.28
CA ALA A 331 15.43 34.00 -15.10
C ALA A 331 16.55 34.68 -15.90
N PRO A 332 16.49 36.01 -16.09
CA PRO A 332 17.50 36.76 -16.83
C PRO A 332 18.92 36.68 -16.25
N VAL A 333 19.91 36.43 -17.10
CA VAL A 333 21.34 36.40 -16.76
C VAL A 333 22.12 37.49 -17.48
N ASP A 334 23.30 37.82 -17.00
CA ASP A 334 24.23 38.76 -17.64
C ASP A 334 25.21 38.01 -18.54
N PRO A 335 25.06 38.06 -19.87
CA PRO A 335 25.93 37.32 -20.78
C PRO A 335 27.38 37.82 -20.77
N GLU A 336 27.63 39.09 -20.41
CA GLU A 336 28.98 39.65 -20.38
C GLU A 336 29.76 39.21 -19.13
N ALA A 337 29.05 38.97 -18.03
CA ALA A 337 29.61 38.48 -16.77
C ALA A 337 29.57 36.95 -16.63
N SER A 338 28.94 36.25 -17.57
CA SER A 338 28.86 34.78 -17.59
C SER A 338 30.01 34.19 -18.37
N THR A 339 30.55 33.06 -17.92
CA THR A 339 31.71 32.40 -18.55
C THR A 339 31.50 30.91 -18.72
N TRP A 340 32.25 30.29 -19.62
CA TRP A 340 32.27 28.84 -19.77
C TRP A 340 33.70 28.33 -19.95
N THR A 341 33.99 27.16 -19.40
CA THR A 341 35.31 26.52 -19.43
C THR A 341 35.17 25.00 -19.59
N ILE A 342 36.19 24.35 -20.15
CA ILE A 342 36.25 22.90 -20.23
C ILE A 342 37.18 22.42 -19.10
N LYS A 343 36.70 21.49 -18.27
CA LYS A 343 37.47 20.88 -17.19
C LYS A 343 38.25 19.65 -17.67
N ASP A 344 39.25 19.26 -16.89
CA ASP A 344 40.14 18.12 -17.18
C ASP A 344 39.40 16.78 -17.27
N ASP A 345 38.21 16.68 -16.65
CA ASP A 345 37.32 15.52 -16.68
C ASP A 345 36.43 15.46 -17.94
N LYS A 346 36.71 16.29 -18.96
CA LYS A 346 35.92 16.45 -20.19
C LYS A 346 34.47 16.91 -19.93
N SER A 347 34.23 17.66 -18.86
CA SER A 347 32.96 18.38 -18.65
C SER A 347 33.06 19.85 -19.05
N LEU A 348 31.95 20.41 -19.53
CA LEU A 348 31.79 21.84 -19.78
C LEU A 348 31.16 22.47 -18.55
N GLU A 349 31.92 23.34 -17.87
CA GLU A 349 31.39 24.19 -16.80
C GLU A 349 30.91 25.51 -17.40
N VAL A 350 29.67 25.91 -17.11
CA VAL A 350 29.10 27.19 -17.48
C VAL A 350 28.66 27.90 -16.20
N SER A 351 29.23 29.07 -15.95
CA SER A 351 28.88 29.95 -14.84
C SER A 351 28.05 31.11 -15.37
N LEU A 352 26.79 31.16 -14.95
CA LEU A 352 25.79 32.15 -15.33
C LEU A 352 25.59 33.16 -14.20
N GLN A 353 25.84 34.44 -14.48
CA GLN A 353 25.62 35.51 -13.52
C GLN A 353 24.15 35.97 -13.55
N LYS A 354 23.45 35.91 -12.41
CA LYS A 354 22.05 36.39 -12.33
C LYS A 354 22.02 37.92 -12.40
N ARG A 355 21.09 38.50 -13.18
CA ARG A 355 20.94 39.97 -13.28
C ARG A 355 20.33 40.63 -12.04
N SER A 356 19.54 39.87 -11.30
CA SER A 356 18.87 40.33 -10.08
C SER A 356 19.02 39.29 -8.99
N LYS A 357 19.32 39.74 -7.76
CA LYS A 357 19.15 38.93 -6.55
C LYS A 357 17.66 38.59 -6.44
N GLY A 358 17.32 37.33 -6.67
CA GLY A 358 15.95 36.85 -6.81
C GLY A 358 15.77 35.47 -6.18
N PRO A 359 14.57 34.87 -6.28
CA PRO A 359 14.33 33.54 -5.75
C PRO A 359 15.30 32.52 -6.36
N LEU A 360 15.63 31.49 -5.58
CA LEU A 360 16.39 30.34 -6.07
C LEU A 360 15.65 29.74 -7.27
N TRP A 361 16.41 29.41 -8.31
CA TRP A 361 15.88 28.78 -9.51
C TRP A 361 15.40 27.38 -9.15
N SER A 362 14.26 26.96 -9.69
CA SER A 362 13.79 25.56 -9.56
C SER A 362 14.38 24.66 -10.67
N GLU A 363 14.83 25.26 -11.76
CA GLU A 363 15.41 24.63 -12.94
C GLU A 363 16.32 25.61 -13.68
N VAL A 364 17.26 25.13 -14.49
CA VAL A 364 18.14 26.01 -15.29
C VAL A 364 17.45 26.48 -16.57
N ILE A 365 16.85 25.53 -17.29
CA ILE A 365 16.08 25.74 -18.52
C ILE A 365 14.64 25.34 -18.24
N LEU A 366 13.70 26.20 -18.56
CA LEU A 366 12.27 25.96 -18.34
C LEU A 366 11.80 24.70 -19.09
N GLY A 367 11.31 23.71 -18.34
CA GLY A 367 10.80 22.44 -18.85
C GLY A 367 11.87 21.37 -19.11
N ASP A 368 13.14 21.64 -18.83
CA ASP A 368 14.22 20.66 -19.01
C ASP A 368 14.49 19.85 -17.72
N ARG A 369 13.92 18.65 -17.64
CA ARG A 369 14.08 17.72 -16.50
C ARG A 369 15.36 16.90 -16.53
N ARG A 370 16.28 17.16 -17.47
CA ARG A 370 17.52 16.37 -17.64
C ARG A 370 18.67 16.83 -16.73
N GLY A 371 18.47 17.85 -15.91
CA GLY A 371 19.47 18.42 -15.00
C GLY A 371 19.21 18.08 -13.52
N GLU A 372 20.27 17.78 -12.77
CA GLU A 372 20.19 17.50 -11.33
C GLU A 372 20.78 18.64 -10.48
N TYR A 373 20.03 19.10 -9.48
CA TYR A 373 20.45 20.17 -8.57
C TYR A 373 21.31 19.61 -7.42
N LEU A 374 22.57 20.03 -7.36
CA LEU A 374 23.50 19.67 -6.31
C LEU A 374 23.54 20.76 -5.24
N MET A 375 22.91 20.49 -4.09
CA MET A 375 23.03 21.32 -2.90
C MET A 375 24.45 21.23 -2.33
N SER A 376 25.10 22.38 -2.09
CA SER A 376 26.44 22.41 -1.51
C SER A 376 26.45 21.88 -0.06
N TYR A 377 27.60 21.39 0.40
CA TYR A 377 27.73 20.90 1.79
C TYR A 377 27.45 22.00 2.83
N GLU A 378 27.82 23.25 2.53
CA GLU A 378 27.54 24.40 3.40
C GLU A 378 26.05 24.74 3.45
N GLN A 379 25.34 24.67 2.32
CA GLN A 379 23.88 24.85 2.27
C GLN A 379 23.15 23.71 3.00
N LYS A 380 23.60 22.45 2.83
CA LYS A 380 23.08 21.30 3.59
C LYS A 380 23.32 21.47 5.09
N SER A 381 24.50 21.93 5.49
CA SER A 381 24.84 22.16 6.89
C SER A 381 24.01 23.28 7.50
N GLN A 382 23.82 24.40 6.79
CA GLN A 382 22.96 25.50 7.25
C GLN A 382 21.49 25.09 7.35
N LEU A 383 20.98 24.30 6.39
CA LEU A 383 19.65 23.71 6.45
C LEU A 383 19.53 22.74 7.64
N GLN A 384 20.46 21.80 7.80
CA GLN A 384 20.52 20.87 8.92
C GLN A 384 20.57 21.63 10.27
N GLN A 385 21.34 22.71 10.36
CA GLN A 385 21.44 23.52 11.56
C GLN A 385 20.14 24.29 11.83
N ARG A 386 19.49 24.82 10.79
CA ARG A 386 18.17 25.45 10.90
C ARG A 386 17.05 24.46 11.22
N LEU A 387 17.16 23.23 10.76
CA LEU A 387 16.18 22.15 11.00
C LEU A 387 16.51 21.33 12.24
N SER A 388 17.63 21.61 12.91
CA SER A 388 18.11 20.84 14.08
C SER A 388 17.10 20.81 15.22
N TYR A 389 16.29 21.87 15.37
CA TYR A 389 15.22 21.93 16.37
C TYR A 389 14.02 21.02 16.05
N LEU A 390 13.86 20.59 14.79
CA LEU A 390 12.84 19.63 14.35
C LEU A 390 13.34 18.18 14.43
N THR A 391 14.66 17.99 14.52
CA THR A 391 15.30 16.66 14.53
C THR A 391 15.99 16.34 15.86
N SER A 392 15.83 17.17 16.89
CA SER A 392 16.38 16.90 18.22
C SER A 392 15.53 15.88 18.95
N GLU A 393 16.15 14.80 19.45
CA GLU A 393 15.52 13.77 20.28
C GLU A 393 15.09 14.26 21.68
N ASP A 394 15.40 15.51 22.04
CA ASP A 394 15.01 16.11 23.31
C ASP A 394 13.53 16.53 23.28
N LEU A 395 12.66 15.55 23.49
CA LEU A 395 11.28 15.78 23.90
C LEU A 395 11.28 16.52 25.24
N ASN A 396 11.11 17.84 25.17
CA ASN A 396 10.65 18.72 26.24
C ASN A 396 11.48 18.64 27.56
N PRO A 397 12.59 19.37 27.71
CA PRO A 397 13.44 19.34 28.91
C PRO A 397 12.83 20.05 30.13
N ASN A 398 11.55 20.42 30.14
CA ASN A 398 10.94 21.10 31.27
C ASN A 398 9.45 20.73 31.50
N PRO A 399 9.13 19.86 32.47
CA PRO A 399 7.78 19.34 32.71
C PRO A 399 6.81 20.32 33.40
N GLU A 400 7.22 21.55 33.74
CA GLU A 400 6.41 22.51 34.51
C GLU A 400 5.98 23.79 33.75
N LYS A 401 5.94 23.77 32.41
CA LYS A 401 5.29 24.86 31.66
C LYS A 401 3.97 24.41 31.07
N ASP A 402 2.90 25.10 31.46
CA ASP A 402 1.53 25.03 30.93
C ASP A 402 1.47 25.28 29.41
N LYS A 403 1.91 24.30 28.63
CA LYS A 403 1.49 24.13 27.24
C LYS A 403 0.96 22.70 27.12
N PRO A 404 -0.32 22.51 26.72
CA PRO A 404 -0.81 21.17 26.45
C PRO A 404 0.09 20.51 25.39
N PRO A 405 0.32 19.18 25.49
CA PRO A 405 1.29 18.44 24.67
C PRO A 405 0.93 18.37 23.17
N CYS A 406 -0.19 18.94 22.76
CA CYS A 406 -0.56 19.14 21.36
C CYS A 406 -1.13 20.53 21.21
N ASN A 407 -0.56 21.30 20.29
CA ASN A 407 -1.17 22.53 19.83
C ASN A 407 -2.31 22.15 18.83
N ALA A 408 -3.44 22.85 18.83
CA ALA A 408 -4.57 22.51 17.95
C ALA A 408 -4.25 22.61 16.44
N GLN A 409 -3.27 23.44 16.08
CA GLN A 409 -2.69 23.54 14.73
C GLN A 409 -1.86 22.30 14.36
N GLU A 410 -1.12 21.71 15.30
CA GLU A 410 -0.40 20.43 15.09
C GLU A 410 -1.38 19.24 14.97
N MET A 411 -2.53 19.32 15.63
CA MET A 411 -3.63 18.36 15.43
C MET A 411 -4.32 18.54 14.08
N GLU A 412 -4.48 19.78 13.59
CA GLU A 412 -4.94 20.06 12.21
C GLU A 412 -3.93 19.61 11.15
N ASP A 413 -2.61 19.66 11.43
CA ASP A 413 -1.58 19.16 10.52
C ASP A 413 -1.54 17.61 10.48
N CYS A 414 -2.07 16.91 11.49
CA CYS A 414 -2.31 15.46 11.42
C CYS A 414 -3.50 15.09 10.51
N ASP A 415 -4.37 16.05 10.17
CA ASP A 415 -5.42 15.90 9.16
C ASP A 415 -4.89 16.22 7.74
N MET A 416 -3.61 16.60 7.60
CA MET A 416 -2.98 16.75 6.30
C MET A 416 -2.79 15.36 5.69
N PHE A 417 -3.63 15.06 4.70
CA PHE A 417 -3.59 13.81 3.95
C PHE A 417 -2.17 13.54 3.45
N PRO A 418 -1.63 12.31 3.58
CA PRO A 418 -0.39 11.98 2.91
C PRO A 418 -0.56 12.30 1.43
N GLU A 419 0.40 13.00 0.82
CA GLU A 419 0.44 13.31 -0.62
C GLU A 419 0.52 12.05 -1.50
N ASP A 420 0.46 10.86 -0.89
CA ASP A 420 0.47 9.57 -1.54
C ASP A 420 -0.89 9.31 -2.22
N SER A 421 -0.90 9.54 -3.54
CA SER A 421 -1.99 9.12 -4.41
C SER A 421 -2.21 7.61 -4.29
N SER A 422 -3.37 7.19 -3.77
CA SER A 422 -3.76 5.79 -3.75
C SER A 422 -4.37 5.37 -5.09
N THR A 423 -4.13 4.13 -5.49
CA THR A 423 -4.65 3.56 -6.74
C THR A 423 -5.72 2.53 -6.44
N LEU A 424 -6.84 2.58 -7.16
CA LEU A 424 -7.86 1.54 -7.18
C LEU A 424 -7.73 0.73 -8.47
N MET A 425 -7.39 -0.54 -8.32
CA MET A 425 -7.16 -1.48 -9.42
C MET A 425 -8.25 -2.55 -9.42
N CYS A 426 -8.91 -2.73 -10.57
CA CYS A 426 -9.85 -3.83 -10.80
C CYS A 426 -9.24 -4.82 -11.80
N PHE A 427 -9.12 -6.08 -11.42
CA PHE A 427 -8.59 -7.13 -12.29
C PHE A 427 -9.68 -8.12 -12.67
N ASP A 428 -9.70 -8.50 -13.94
CA ASP A 428 -10.60 -9.51 -14.46
C ASP A 428 -10.19 -10.92 -14.00
N GLY A 429 -11.12 -11.72 -13.49
CA GLY A 429 -10.84 -13.04 -12.92
C GLY A 429 -10.48 -14.12 -13.95
N ALA A 430 -10.84 -13.92 -15.22
CA ALA A 430 -10.55 -14.87 -16.31
C ALA A 430 -9.22 -14.54 -17.00
N THR A 431 -9.01 -13.28 -17.36
CA THR A 431 -7.84 -12.80 -18.09
C THR A 431 -6.70 -12.37 -17.16
N LEU A 432 -6.98 -12.10 -15.89
CA LEU A 432 -6.04 -11.56 -14.88
C LEU A 432 -5.44 -10.20 -15.27
N LYS A 433 -6.02 -9.54 -16.28
CA LYS A 433 -5.59 -8.24 -16.76
C LYS A 433 -6.29 -7.15 -15.97
N LEU A 434 -5.55 -6.06 -15.77
CA LEU A 434 -6.07 -4.82 -15.21
C LEU A 434 -7.13 -4.24 -16.15
N GLN A 435 -8.34 -4.07 -15.64
CA GLN A 435 -9.45 -3.48 -16.40
C GLN A 435 -9.39 -1.95 -16.36
N ASN A 436 -8.88 -1.36 -15.27
CA ASN A 436 -8.80 0.09 -15.05
C ASN A 436 -7.39 0.48 -14.58
N PRO A 437 -6.50 1.00 -15.47
CA PRO A 437 -5.14 1.34 -15.07
C PRO A 437 -5.01 2.56 -14.15
N ASP A 438 -5.97 3.49 -14.13
CA ASP A 438 -5.72 4.85 -13.65
C ASP A 438 -6.90 5.48 -12.87
N VAL A 439 -7.45 4.80 -11.85
CA VAL A 439 -8.32 5.49 -10.89
C VAL A 439 -7.48 5.88 -9.67
N VAL A 440 -6.85 7.06 -9.76
CA VAL A 440 -6.28 7.72 -8.58
C VAL A 440 -7.46 8.13 -7.70
N CYS A 441 -7.51 7.54 -6.51
CA CYS A 441 -8.57 7.78 -5.53
C CYS A 441 -7.97 8.55 -4.36
N ASN A 442 -8.67 9.59 -3.91
CA ASN A 442 -8.38 10.14 -2.59
C ASN A 442 -8.94 9.16 -1.53
N TRP A 443 -8.43 9.24 -0.30
CA TRP A 443 -8.89 8.40 0.82
C TRP A 443 -10.42 8.45 1.04
N SER A 444 -11.07 9.59 0.74
CA SER A 444 -12.52 9.75 0.77
C SER A 444 -13.25 8.83 -0.23
N ASP A 445 -12.68 8.62 -1.41
CA ASP A 445 -13.27 7.77 -2.45
C ASP A 445 -13.12 6.29 -2.08
N ILE A 446 -11.99 5.93 -1.47
CA ILE A 446 -11.74 4.58 -0.94
C ILE A 446 -12.74 4.27 0.19
N PHE A 447 -12.95 5.20 1.11
CA PHE A 447 -13.91 5.03 2.21
C PHE A 447 -15.34 4.77 1.73
N HIS A 448 -15.79 5.47 0.69
CA HIS A 448 -17.10 5.26 0.09
C HIS A 448 -17.22 3.92 -0.66
N ILE A 449 -16.14 3.41 -1.25
CA ILE A 449 -16.13 2.08 -1.87
C ILE A 449 -16.16 0.97 -0.82
N ILE A 450 -15.49 1.16 0.33
CA ILE A 450 -15.46 0.19 1.43
C ILE A 450 -16.80 0.12 2.18
N SER A 451 -17.57 1.20 2.19
CA SER A 451 -18.82 1.33 2.96
C SER A 451 -20.08 0.82 2.23
N ILE A 452 -19.95 0.31 1.01
CA ILE A 452 -21.01 -0.29 0.18
C ILE A 452 -20.75 -1.78 0.07
#